data_AF-A0A3D2TLR2-F1
#
_entry.id   AF-A0A3D2TLR2-F1
#
_cell.length_a   1.000
_cell.length_b   1.000
_cell.length_c   1.000
_cell.angle_alpha   90.00
_cell.angle_beta   90.00
_cell.angle_gamma   90.00
#
_symmetry.space_group_name_H-M   'P 1'
#
loop_
_entity.id
_entity.type
_entity.pdbx_description
1 polymer ?
#
loop_
_entity_poly.entity_id
_entity_poly.type
_entity_poly.pdbx_seq_one_letter_code
_entity_poly.pdbx_strand_id
1 'polypeptide(L)' 'MTPSTKTTIASDTLRLFDEHVIPNYGRYPIALVRGEGSQVWDDQGNRYLDFFPGWGC' A
#
# COMPACT_ATOMS: atom_id res chain seq x y z
N MET A 1 18.33 -2.29 -15.18
CA MET A 1 17.42 -3.27 -14.56
C MET A 1 16.26 -2.49 -13.95
N THR A 2 15.18 -2.33 -14.70
CA THR A 2 13.97 -1.63 -14.24
C THR A 2 13.22 -2.57 -13.28
N PRO A 3 12.91 -2.16 -12.06
CA PRO A 3 12.03 -2.96 -11.21
C PRO A 3 10.66 -2.97 -11.88
N SER A 4 10.17 -4.16 -12.22
CA SER A 4 8.79 -4.36 -12.66
C SER A 4 7.89 -4.15 -11.44
N THR A 5 7.39 -2.93 -11.24
CA THR A 5 6.46 -2.62 -10.15
C THR A 5 5.14 -3.30 -10.47
N LYS A 6 4.89 -4.43 -9.80
CA LYS A 6 3.61 -5.12 -9.83
C LYS A 6 2.58 -4.23 -9.12
N THR A 7 1.67 -3.62 -9.87
CA THR A 7 0.50 -2.93 -9.29
C THR A 7 -0.32 -3.96 -8.53
N THR A 8 -0.51 -3.74 -7.23
CA THR A 8 -1.03 -4.75 -6.30
C THR A 8 -2.10 -4.10 -5.40
N ILE A 9 -3.15 -3.55 -6.02
CA ILE A 9 -4.33 -3.01 -5.34
C ILE A 9 -5.58 -3.61 -6.00
N ALA A 10 -6.54 -4.05 -5.20
CA ALA A 10 -7.88 -4.43 -5.62
C ALA A 10 -8.61 -3.22 -6.24
N SER A 11 -9.24 -3.42 -7.40
CA SER A 11 -9.81 -2.34 -8.22
C SER A 11 -10.76 -1.40 -7.46
N ASP A 12 -11.52 -1.92 -6.49
CA ASP A 12 -12.48 -1.13 -5.74
C ASP A 12 -11.84 -0.14 -4.76
N THR A 13 -10.75 -0.54 -4.08
CA THR A 13 -10.04 0.35 -3.14
C THR A 13 -9.44 1.54 -3.87
N LEU A 14 -8.84 1.30 -5.04
CA LEU A 14 -8.25 2.36 -5.86
C LEU A 14 -9.33 3.30 -6.40
N ARG A 15 -10.43 2.74 -6.94
CA ARG A 15 -11.55 3.53 -7.45
C ARG A 15 -12.15 4.43 -6.36
N LEU A 16 -12.41 3.89 -5.18
CA LEU A 16 -12.94 4.68 -4.05
C LEU A 16 -11.97 5.79 -3.62
N PHE A 17 -10.67 5.50 -3.63
CA PHE A 17 -9.64 6.47 -3.31
C PHE A 17 -9.62 7.62 -4.33
N ASP A 18 -9.68 7.32 -5.62
CA ASP A 18 -9.70 8.32 -6.69
C ASP A 18 -10.98 9.19 -6.64
N GLU A 19 -12.12 8.61 -6.26
CA GLU A 19 -13.39 9.33 -6.16
C GLU A 19 -13.47 10.27 -4.94
N HIS A 20 -12.85 9.89 -3.81
CA HIS A 20 -13.11 10.55 -2.52
C HIS A 20 -11.88 11.21 -1.88
N VAL A 21 -10.66 10.96 -2.37
CA VAL A 21 -9.43 11.46 -1.77
C VAL A 21 -8.70 12.41 -2.71
N ILE A 22 -8.36 13.60 -2.20
CA ILE A 22 -7.55 14.57 -2.94
C ILE A 22 -6.11 14.05 -3.02
N PRO A 23 -5.48 13.96 -4.21
CA PRO A 23 -4.15 13.40 -4.39
C PRO A 23 -3.02 14.38 -4.02
N ASN A 24 -3.03 14.89 -2.79
CA ASN A 24 -2.02 15.84 -2.28
C ASN A 24 -0.73 15.16 -1.76
N TYR A 25 -0.72 13.83 -1.67
CA TYR A 25 0.47 13.03 -1.36
C TYR A 25 0.70 12.00 -2.45
N GLY A 26 1.95 11.90 -2.94
CA GLY A 26 2.36 10.79 -3.79
C GLY A 26 2.25 9.48 -3.02
N ARG A 27 1.63 8.46 -3.62
CA ARG A 27 1.46 7.14 -3.01
C ARG A 27 1.92 6.04 -3.94
N TYR A 28 2.42 4.97 -3.34
CA TYR A 28 2.70 3.73 -4.06
C TYR A 28 1.39 3.00 -4.38
N PRO A 29 1.34 2.25 -5.50
CA PRO A 29 0.18 1.45 -5.88
C PRO A 29 0.13 0.14 -5.07
N ILE A 30 0.03 0.27 -3.75
CA ILE A 30 -0.11 -0.81 -2.77
C ILE A 30 -1.18 -0.43 -1.74
N ALA A 31 -2.03 -1.39 -1.37
CA ALA A 31 -3.03 -1.24 -0.33
C ALA A 31 -2.72 -2.21 0.82
N LEU A 32 -2.17 -1.69 1.91
CA LEU A 32 -1.89 -2.47 3.12
C LEU A 32 -3.19 -2.68 3.91
N VAL A 33 -3.53 -3.93 4.21
CA VAL A 33 -4.80 -4.32 4.87
C VAL A 33 -4.62 -4.91 6.26
N ARG A 34 -3.40 -5.30 6.64
CA ARG A 34 -3.07 -5.85 7.96
C ARG A 34 -1.64 -5.47 8.35
N GLY A 35 -1.40 -5.27 9.64
CA GLY A 35 -0.08 -5.16 10.25
C GLY A 35 0.01 -5.95 11.56
N GLU A 36 1.16 -6.54 11.84
CA GLU A 36 1.47 -7.28 13.07
C GLU A 36 2.98 -7.24 13.34
N GLY A 37 3.38 -6.64 14.46
CA GLY A 37 4.78 -6.33 14.72
C GLY A 37 5.36 -5.46 13.60
N SER A 38 6.52 -5.84 13.08
CA SER A 38 7.16 -5.17 11.93
C SER A 38 6.75 -5.77 10.57
N GLN A 39 5.67 -6.52 10.48
CA GLN A 39 5.21 -7.13 9.23
C GLN A 39 3.87 -6.52 8.82
N VAL A 40 3.71 -6.25 7.52
CA VAL A 40 2.46 -5.77 6.91
C VAL A 40 2.06 -6.62 5.72
N TRP A 41 0.78 -6.65 5.42
CA TRP A 41 0.23 -7.41 4.30
C TRP A 41 -0.59 -6.52 3.37
N ASP A 42 -0.46 -6.75 2.08
CA ASP A 42 -1.36 -6.14 1.09
C ASP A 42 -2.67 -6.93 0.91
N ASP A 43 -3.57 -6.38 0.11
CA ASP A 43 -4.87 -6.99 -0.21
C ASP A 43 -4.78 -8.27 -1.06
N GLN A 44 -3.62 -8.58 -1.64
CA GLN A 44 -3.34 -9.83 -2.35
C GLN A 44 -2.68 -10.88 -1.44
N GLY A 45 -2.46 -10.57 -0.16
CA GLY A 45 -1.84 -11.44 0.82
C GLY A 45 -0.30 -11.48 0.79
N ASN A 46 0.35 -10.61 0.00
CA ASN A 46 1.80 -10.49 0.04
C ASN A 46 2.23 -9.85 1.37
N ARG A 47 3.33 -10.36 1.95
CA ARG A 47 3.87 -9.88 3.22
C ARG A 47 5.14 -9.07 3.00
N TYR A 48 5.24 -7.94 3.69
CA TYR A 48 6.36 -7.01 3.64
C TYR A 48 6.91 -6.73 5.04
N LEU A 49 8.23 -6.58 5.12
CA LEU A 49 8.90 -6.07 6.32
C LEU A 49 8.79 -4.54 6.34
N ASP A 50 8.31 -4.00 7.46
CA ASP A 50 8.10 -2.59 7.66
C ASP A 50 9.39 -1.91 8.14
N PHE A 51 10.02 -1.15 7.23
CA PHE A 51 11.17 -0.30 7.53
C PHE A 51 10.79 1.17 7.80
N PHE A 52 9.50 1.50 7.75
CA PHE A 52 9.00 2.84 8.01
C PHE A 52 7.59 2.74 8.63
N PRO A 53 7.48 2.58 9.96
CA PRO A 53 6.21 2.30 10.65
C PRO A 53 5.22 3.47 10.69
N GLY A 54 5.42 4.50 9.86
CA GLY A 54 4.62 5.72 9.87
C GLY A 54 5.10 6.66 10.97
N TRP A 55 6.02 7.57 10.61
CA TRP A 55 6.47 8.68 11.46
C TRP A 55 6.81 8.34 12.93
N GLY A 56 7.50 7.21 13.15
CA GLY A 56 8.20 6.93 14.41
C GLY A 56 7.34 6.46 15.57
N CYS A 57 6.38 5.57 15.34
CA CYS A 57 5.73 4.78 16.40
C CYS A 57 6.48 3.48 16.71
#